data_AF-A0A812KWQ3-F1
#
_entry.id   AF-A0A812KWQ3-F1
#
_cell.length_a   1.000
_cell.length_b   1.000
_cell.length_c   1.000
_cell.angle_alpha   90.00
_cell.angle_beta   90.00
_cell.angle_gamma   90.00
#
_symmetry.space_group_name_H-M   'P 1'
#
loop_
_entity.id
_entity.type
_entity.pdbx_description
1 polymer ?
#
loop_
_entity_poly.entity_id
_entity_poly.type
_entity_poly.pdbx_seq_one_letter_code
_entity_poly.pdbx_strand_id
1 'polypeptide(L)'
;FGVVETLEFLLRWPGRARGAVLSNWVASQSQAATRQRWCDSTSWRSCRLYKPELEEPWRMLGLTNKLLGQETWGPHGNGTGGFLELWDVRERLHLLHGIPTLSIGAEDDIVAPEDVHAMSKALGGDYAFMPDAGHFSFVDQRDLWLRSFQDWLHHHELESQPDVLRVFAKAQSRPETSHVAYSILGLTASLIAVVAFLVRSRFSACMQHAALQAPLLGVSR
;
A
#
# COMPACT_ATOMS: atom_id res chain seq x y z
N PHE A 1 -7.91 -1.35 -2.15
CA PHE A 1 -7.88 -0.10 -2.94
C PHE A 1 -7.47 -0.32 -4.38
N GLY A 2 -6.40 -1.08 -4.63
CA GLY A 2 -5.82 -1.24 -5.98
C GLY A 2 -6.82 -1.57 -7.10
N VAL A 3 -7.79 -2.48 -6.89
CA VAL A 3 -8.78 -2.82 -7.95
C VAL A 3 -9.69 -1.63 -8.29
N VAL A 4 -10.21 -0.93 -7.28
CA VAL A 4 -11.06 0.26 -7.47
C VAL A 4 -10.30 1.33 -8.25
N GLU A 5 -9.08 1.66 -7.80
CA GLU A 5 -8.23 2.64 -8.47
C GLU A 5 -7.88 2.23 -9.89
N THR A 6 -7.53 0.96 -10.09
CA THR A 6 -7.13 0.45 -11.40
C THR A 6 -8.29 0.52 -12.38
N LEU A 7 -9.49 0.07 -11.99
CA LEU A 7 -10.66 0.14 -12.86
C LEU A 7 -11.05 1.59 -13.17
N GLU A 8 -11.06 2.49 -12.18
CA GLU A 8 -11.31 3.93 -12.43
C GLU A 8 -10.26 4.56 -13.34
N PHE A 9 -8.99 4.21 -13.15
CA PHE A 9 -7.90 4.68 -14.01
C PHE A 9 -8.09 4.22 -15.45
N LEU A 10 -8.34 2.92 -15.67
CA LEU A 10 -8.54 2.36 -17.00
C LEU A 10 -9.77 2.95 -17.69
N LEU A 11 -10.87 3.15 -16.95
CA LEU A 11 -12.10 3.72 -17.47
C LEU A 11 -11.95 5.20 -17.83
N ARG A 12 -11.13 5.95 -17.09
CA ARG A 12 -10.91 7.39 -17.35
C ARG A 12 -9.85 7.63 -18.43
N TRP A 13 -8.85 6.76 -18.52
CA TRP A 13 -7.73 6.90 -19.46
C TRP A 13 -7.49 5.59 -20.21
N PRO A 14 -8.43 5.17 -21.07
CA PRO A 14 -8.26 3.95 -21.86
C PRO A 14 -6.99 4.07 -22.73
N GLY A 15 -6.23 2.97 -22.81
CA GLY A 15 -4.98 2.91 -23.57
C GLY A 15 -3.74 3.44 -22.85
N ARG A 16 -3.85 3.92 -21.59
CA ARG A 16 -2.69 4.29 -20.76
C ARG A 16 -2.05 3.11 -20.01
N ALA A 17 -2.69 1.96 -20.02
CA ALA A 17 -2.13 0.70 -19.51
C ALA A 17 -2.08 -0.33 -20.63
N ARG A 18 -1.05 -1.18 -20.59
CA ARG A 18 -0.91 -2.35 -21.48
C ARG A 18 -1.60 -3.59 -20.94
N GLY A 19 -1.91 -3.61 -19.66
CA GLY A 19 -2.69 -4.64 -19.00
C GLY A 19 -2.87 -4.31 -17.52
N ALA A 20 -3.67 -5.10 -16.81
CA ALA A 20 -3.90 -4.93 -15.38
C ALA A 20 -4.11 -6.25 -14.64
N VAL A 21 -3.58 -6.34 -13.43
CA VAL A 21 -3.84 -7.46 -12.51
C VAL A 21 -4.76 -6.97 -11.40
N LEU A 22 -5.89 -7.66 -11.23
CA LEU A 22 -6.95 -7.32 -10.29
C LEU A 22 -7.10 -8.48 -9.29
N SER A 23 -6.45 -8.36 -8.13
CA SER A 23 -6.43 -9.44 -7.13
C SER A 23 -7.41 -9.16 -5.99
N ASN A 24 -8.18 -10.18 -5.62
CA ASN A 24 -8.95 -10.25 -4.37
C ASN A 24 -9.91 -9.06 -4.15
N TRP A 25 -10.54 -8.55 -5.22
CA TRP A 25 -11.62 -7.57 -5.11
C TRP A 25 -12.56 -7.66 -6.32
N VAL A 26 -13.70 -6.98 -6.22
CA VAL A 26 -14.81 -7.03 -7.20
C VAL A 26 -15.10 -5.64 -7.78
N ALA A 27 -15.89 -5.59 -8.85
CA ALA A 27 -16.26 -4.35 -9.55
C ALA A 27 -17.47 -3.60 -8.93
N SER A 28 -17.95 -4.03 -7.75
CA SER A 28 -19.10 -3.42 -7.06
C SER A 28 -18.99 -3.59 -5.55
N GLN A 29 -19.19 -2.51 -4.78
CA GLN A 29 -19.25 -2.64 -3.33
C GLN A 29 -20.49 -3.40 -2.84
N SER A 30 -21.57 -3.42 -3.63
CA SER A 30 -22.74 -4.22 -3.29
C SER A 30 -22.44 -5.74 -3.30
N GLN A 31 -21.56 -6.19 -4.19
CA GLN A 31 -21.07 -7.58 -4.23
C GLN A 31 -20.20 -7.89 -3.01
N ALA A 32 -19.20 -7.03 -2.73
CA ALA A 32 -18.34 -7.18 -1.55
C ALA A 32 -19.16 -7.20 -0.24
N ALA A 33 -20.10 -6.27 -0.08
CA ALA A 33 -20.98 -6.21 1.08
C ALA A 33 -21.89 -7.44 1.21
N THR A 34 -22.31 -8.04 0.09
CA THR A 34 -23.10 -9.28 0.10
C THR A 34 -22.29 -10.46 0.61
N ARG A 35 -21.06 -10.64 0.12
CA ARG A 35 -20.16 -11.66 0.63
C ARG A 35 -19.82 -11.43 2.10
N GLN A 36 -19.55 -10.19 2.49
CA GLN A 36 -19.25 -9.83 3.87
C GLN A 36 -20.38 -10.24 4.83
N ARG A 37 -21.64 -9.96 4.48
CA ARG A 37 -22.80 -10.41 5.27
C ARG A 37 -22.91 -11.93 5.36
N TRP A 38 -22.52 -12.65 4.31
CA TRP A 38 -22.44 -14.11 4.33
C TRP A 38 -21.29 -14.63 5.20
N CYS A 39 -20.13 -13.98 5.19
CA CYS A 39 -19.05 -14.28 6.12
C CYS A 39 -19.51 -14.09 7.57
N ASP A 40 -20.21 -13.00 7.86
CA ASP A 40 -20.75 -12.74 9.20
C ASP A 40 -21.78 -13.80 9.61
N SER A 41 -22.70 -14.19 8.72
CA SER A 41 -23.72 -15.19 9.02
C SER A 41 -23.15 -16.61 9.23
N THR A 42 -21.98 -16.89 8.67
CA THR A 42 -21.25 -18.17 8.85
C THR A 42 -20.23 -18.11 9.99
N SER A 43 -20.23 -17.04 10.79
CA SER A 43 -19.22 -16.80 11.83
C SER A 43 -17.79 -16.91 11.30
N TRP A 44 -17.59 -16.43 10.06
CA TRP A 44 -16.29 -16.39 9.37
C TRP A 44 -15.62 -17.76 9.16
N ARG A 45 -16.36 -18.88 9.29
CA ARG A 45 -15.79 -20.22 9.14
C ARG A 45 -15.28 -20.52 7.72
N SER A 46 -15.78 -19.78 6.73
CA SER A 46 -15.45 -19.94 5.31
C SER A 46 -14.97 -18.64 4.68
N CYS A 47 -14.51 -17.69 5.52
CA CYS A 47 -13.90 -16.45 5.07
C CYS A 47 -12.67 -16.15 5.92
N ARG A 48 -11.56 -15.82 5.26
CA ARG A 48 -10.26 -15.62 5.88
C ARG A 48 -9.52 -14.48 5.19
N LEU A 49 -8.78 -13.68 5.96
CA LEU A 49 -7.88 -12.70 5.37
C LEU A 49 -6.62 -13.38 4.82
N TYR A 50 -5.97 -14.21 5.62
CA TYR A 50 -4.79 -15.00 5.24
C TYR A 50 -4.55 -16.12 6.26
N LYS A 51 -3.65 -17.04 5.96
CA LYS A 51 -3.13 -18.10 6.85
C LYS A 51 -2.06 -17.54 7.79
N PRO A 52 -2.35 -17.36 9.09
CA PRO A 52 -1.42 -16.74 10.03
C PRO A 52 -0.12 -17.53 10.21
N GLU A 53 -0.14 -18.85 10.02
CA GLU A 53 1.03 -19.72 10.10
C GLU A 53 2.04 -19.52 8.96
N LEU A 54 1.66 -18.83 7.89
CA LEU A 54 2.52 -18.56 6.73
C LEU A 54 3.17 -17.17 6.77
N GLU A 55 3.11 -16.44 7.90
CA GLU A 55 3.72 -15.12 8.05
C GLU A 55 5.27 -15.17 7.94
N GLU A 56 5.77 -15.07 6.71
CA GLU A 56 7.00 -14.32 6.43
C GLU A 56 6.75 -12.81 6.68
N PRO A 57 7.76 -11.96 6.92
CA PRO A 57 7.56 -10.61 7.45
C PRO A 57 7.03 -9.63 6.39
N TRP A 58 5.79 -9.83 5.94
CA TRP A 58 5.04 -8.87 5.15
C TRP A 58 4.43 -7.87 6.12
N ARG A 59 5.06 -6.69 6.21
CA ARG A 59 4.46 -5.60 6.97
C ARG A 59 3.30 -5.02 6.18
N MET A 60 2.08 -5.39 6.53
CA MET A 60 0.91 -4.65 6.10
C MET A 60 0.99 -3.22 6.64
N LEU A 61 1.31 -2.29 5.74
CA LEU A 61 1.16 -0.87 6.03
C LEU A 61 -0.33 -0.57 5.92
N GLY A 62 -0.97 -0.38 7.08
CA GLY A 62 -2.33 0.12 7.13
C GLY A 62 -2.46 1.50 6.46
N LEU A 63 -3.67 2.04 6.47
CA LEU A 63 -3.96 3.36 5.90
C LEU A 63 -2.98 4.40 6.45
N THR A 64 -2.14 4.96 5.56
CA THR A 64 -1.19 6.04 5.90
C THR A 64 -1.90 7.32 6.36
N ASN A 65 -3.17 7.48 5.98
CA ASN A 65 -4.09 8.48 6.50
C ASN A 65 -5.39 7.80 6.98
N LYS A 66 -5.51 7.61 8.30
CA LYS A 66 -6.65 6.92 8.92
C LYS A 66 -7.99 7.63 8.68
N LEU A 67 -8.02 8.96 8.75
CA LEU A 67 -9.25 9.74 8.54
C LEU A 67 -9.75 9.55 7.11
N LEU A 68 -8.88 9.78 6.11
CA LEU A 68 -9.25 9.60 4.71
C LEU A 68 -9.70 8.16 4.42
N GLY A 69 -9.03 7.18 5.03
CA GLY A 69 -9.43 5.79 4.89
C GLY A 69 -10.80 5.50 5.49
N GLN A 70 -11.14 6.07 6.65
CA GLN A 70 -12.47 5.93 7.25
C GLN A 70 -13.56 6.60 6.42
N GLU A 71 -13.31 7.79 5.87
CA GLU A 71 -14.26 8.47 5.00
C GLU A 71 -14.48 7.70 3.68
N THR A 72 -13.41 7.12 3.13
CA THR A 72 -13.48 6.42 1.84
C THR A 72 -14.05 5.01 1.95
N TRP A 73 -13.57 4.22 2.92
CA TRP A 73 -13.90 2.80 3.11
C TRP A 73 -14.91 2.56 4.23
N GLY A 74 -15.37 3.61 4.90
CA GLY A 74 -16.21 3.49 6.07
C GLY A 74 -15.46 3.07 7.33
N PRO A 75 -16.15 2.98 8.48
CA PRO A 75 -15.55 2.74 9.79
C PRO A 75 -14.82 1.39 9.91
N HIS A 76 -15.14 0.43 9.04
CA HIS A 76 -14.63 -0.93 9.08
C HIS A 76 -13.64 -1.26 7.95
N GLY A 77 -13.34 -0.31 7.06
CA GLY A 77 -12.40 -0.53 5.97
C GLY A 77 -12.91 -1.42 4.83
N ASN A 78 -14.22 -1.70 4.79
CA ASN A 78 -14.85 -2.64 3.85
C ASN A 78 -15.73 -1.96 2.77
N GLY A 79 -15.73 -0.62 2.73
CA GLY A 79 -16.49 0.19 1.78
C GLY A 79 -17.88 0.60 2.27
N THR A 80 -18.40 -0.03 3.32
CA THR A 80 -19.75 0.26 3.84
C THR A 80 -19.75 1.50 4.74
N GLY A 81 -20.63 2.46 4.50
CA GLY A 81 -20.69 3.71 5.28
C GLY A 81 -19.60 4.72 4.93
N GLY A 82 -18.93 4.56 3.78
CA GLY A 82 -17.95 5.50 3.24
C GLY A 82 -18.29 5.94 1.82
N PHE A 83 -17.45 6.78 1.20
CA PHE A 83 -17.68 7.29 -0.16
C PHE A 83 -17.77 6.21 -1.24
N LEU A 84 -17.18 5.05 -1.01
CA LEU A 84 -17.24 3.94 -1.95
C LEU A 84 -18.53 3.11 -1.83
N GLU A 85 -19.40 3.32 -0.84
CA GLU A 85 -20.54 2.42 -0.55
C GLU A 85 -21.40 2.10 -1.78
N LEU A 86 -21.59 3.08 -2.67
CA LEU A 86 -22.38 2.94 -3.90
C LEU A 86 -21.53 2.77 -5.17
N TRP A 87 -20.22 2.56 -5.03
CA TRP A 87 -19.32 2.36 -6.16
C TRP A 87 -19.64 1.04 -6.88
N ASP A 88 -20.00 1.15 -8.15
CA ASP A 88 -20.30 0.04 -9.03
C ASP A 88 -19.91 0.41 -10.47
N VAL A 89 -19.03 -0.38 -11.07
CA VAL A 89 -18.57 -0.18 -12.45
C VAL A 89 -18.86 -1.38 -13.35
N ARG A 90 -19.68 -2.35 -12.89
CA ARG A 90 -19.97 -3.59 -13.64
C ARG A 90 -20.49 -3.33 -15.04
N GLU A 91 -21.43 -2.40 -15.17
CA GLU A 91 -22.03 -2.00 -16.46
C GLU A 91 -21.02 -1.32 -17.40
N ARG A 92 -19.86 -0.88 -16.91
CA ARG A 92 -18.83 -0.18 -17.68
C ARG A 92 -17.63 -1.08 -18.03
N LEU A 93 -17.56 -2.30 -17.49
CA LEU A 93 -16.41 -3.20 -17.70
C LEU A 93 -16.18 -3.53 -19.18
N HIS A 94 -17.24 -3.58 -19.98
CA HIS A 94 -17.16 -3.83 -21.42
C HIS A 94 -16.37 -2.75 -22.18
N LEU A 95 -16.27 -1.53 -21.63
CA LEU A 95 -15.46 -0.44 -22.22
C LEU A 95 -13.96 -0.70 -22.13
N LEU A 96 -13.55 -1.68 -21.30
CA LEU A 96 -12.16 -2.07 -21.10
C LEU A 96 -11.75 -3.28 -21.96
N HIS A 97 -12.66 -3.80 -22.79
CA HIS A 97 -12.36 -4.90 -23.71
C HIS A 97 -11.17 -4.53 -24.62
N GLY A 98 -10.25 -5.47 -24.77
CA GLY A 98 -9.01 -5.28 -25.51
C GLY A 98 -7.81 -4.81 -24.66
N ILE A 99 -8.02 -4.48 -23.39
CA ILE A 99 -6.93 -4.36 -22.41
C ILE A 99 -6.78 -5.74 -21.75
N PRO A 100 -5.62 -6.43 -21.89
CA PRO A 100 -5.35 -7.65 -21.15
C PRO A 100 -5.57 -7.45 -19.65
N THR A 101 -6.36 -8.32 -19.02
CA THR A 101 -6.55 -8.30 -17.58
C THR A 101 -6.42 -9.70 -16.99
N LEU A 102 -5.83 -9.79 -15.80
CA LEU A 102 -5.83 -10.99 -14.97
C LEU A 102 -6.61 -10.69 -13.70
N SER A 103 -7.73 -11.37 -13.49
CA SER A 103 -8.46 -11.29 -12.23
C SER A 103 -8.14 -12.51 -11.36
N ILE A 104 -7.82 -12.30 -10.10
CA ILE A 104 -7.42 -13.36 -9.17
C ILE A 104 -8.42 -13.43 -8.01
N GLY A 105 -9.13 -14.55 -7.89
CA GLY A 105 -10.07 -14.84 -6.81
C GLY A 105 -9.57 -15.98 -5.93
N ALA A 106 -10.04 -16.06 -4.68
CA ALA A 106 -9.62 -17.10 -3.74
C ALA A 106 -10.82 -17.73 -3.01
N GLU A 107 -10.67 -19.01 -2.63
CA GLU A 107 -11.75 -19.85 -2.09
C GLU A 107 -12.40 -19.28 -0.82
N ASP A 108 -11.56 -18.88 0.16
CA ASP A 108 -11.97 -18.38 1.46
C ASP A 108 -11.92 -16.84 1.51
N ASP A 109 -12.02 -16.16 0.37
CA ASP A 109 -11.93 -14.69 0.32
C ASP A 109 -13.18 -14.01 0.95
N ILE A 110 -12.95 -12.82 1.50
CA ILE A 110 -13.98 -11.91 2.01
C ILE A 110 -14.78 -11.25 0.87
N VAL A 111 -14.31 -11.35 -0.36
CA VAL A 111 -15.09 -11.14 -1.59
C VAL A 111 -15.36 -12.48 -2.28
N ALA A 112 -16.51 -12.64 -2.94
CA ALA A 112 -16.85 -13.94 -3.52
C ALA A 112 -15.99 -14.22 -4.77
N PRO A 113 -15.30 -15.37 -4.88
CA PRO A 113 -14.52 -15.71 -6.06
C PRO A 113 -15.37 -15.78 -7.33
N GLU A 114 -16.66 -16.13 -7.21
CA GLU A 114 -17.61 -16.12 -8.33
C GLU A 114 -17.84 -14.71 -8.89
N ASP A 115 -17.88 -13.70 -8.03
CA ASP A 115 -18.01 -12.30 -8.44
C ASP A 115 -16.74 -11.80 -9.13
N VAL A 116 -15.56 -12.24 -8.67
CA VAL A 116 -14.27 -11.95 -9.33
C VAL A 116 -14.21 -12.61 -10.70
N HIS A 117 -14.67 -13.87 -10.82
CA HIS A 117 -14.76 -14.57 -12.09
C HIS A 117 -15.77 -13.90 -13.04
N ALA A 118 -16.92 -13.45 -12.53
CA ALA A 118 -17.89 -12.69 -13.32
C ALA A 118 -17.30 -11.36 -13.83
N MET A 119 -16.54 -10.65 -13.00
CA MET A 119 -15.79 -9.46 -13.39
C MET A 119 -14.79 -9.77 -14.52
N SER A 120 -14.01 -10.86 -14.40
CA SER A 120 -13.08 -11.30 -15.45
C SER A 120 -13.78 -11.52 -16.78
N LYS A 121 -14.91 -12.23 -16.78
CA LYS A 121 -15.74 -12.45 -17.98
C LYS A 121 -16.25 -11.14 -18.58
N ALA A 122 -16.72 -10.22 -17.73
CA ALA A 122 -17.21 -8.92 -18.17
C ALA A 122 -16.10 -8.03 -18.75
N LEU A 123 -14.84 -8.21 -18.31
CA LEU A 123 -13.65 -7.57 -18.87
C LEU A 123 -13.13 -8.24 -20.15
N GLY A 124 -13.58 -9.46 -20.47
CA GLY A 124 -12.95 -10.28 -21.50
C GLY A 124 -11.51 -10.67 -21.16
N GLY A 125 -11.21 -10.82 -19.87
CA GLY A 125 -9.88 -11.12 -19.36
C GLY A 125 -9.68 -12.56 -18.91
N ASP A 126 -8.53 -12.82 -18.30
CA ASP A 126 -8.19 -14.10 -17.70
C ASP A 126 -8.61 -14.15 -16.22
N TYR A 127 -8.78 -15.36 -15.73
CA TYR A 127 -9.15 -15.63 -14.35
C TYR A 127 -8.23 -16.69 -13.74
N ALA A 128 -7.67 -16.41 -12.57
CA ALA A 128 -6.95 -17.39 -11.77
C ALA A 128 -7.66 -17.59 -10.43
N PHE A 129 -7.95 -18.85 -10.11
CA PHE A 129 -8.53 -19.24 -8.84
C PHE A 129 -7.46 -19.79 -7.90
N MET A 130 -7.45 -19.29 -6.67
CA MET A 130 -6.51 -19.70 -5.62
C MET A 130 -7.25 -20.60 -4.62
N PRO A 131 -7.10 -21.94 -4.71
CA PRO A 131 -7.70 -22.85 -3.74
C PRO A 131 -7.04 -22.67 -2.37
N ASP A 132 -7.78 -22.89 -1.29
CA ASP A 132 -7.28 -22.81 0.09
C ASP A 132 -6.50 -21.51 0.36
N ALA A 133 -7.07 -20.39 -0.08
CA ALA A 133 -6.53 -19.04 0.09
C ALA A 133 -7.62 -18.08 0.54
N GLY A 134 -7.24 -17.12 1.39
CA GLY A 134 -8.07 -16.00 1.81
C GLY A 134 -7.88 -14.76 0.94
N HIS A 135 -8.27 -13.62 1.50
CA HIS A 135 -8.17 -12.30 0.86
C HIS A 135 -6.77 -11.91 0.40
N PHE A 136 -5.72 -12.30 1.10
CA PHE A 136 -4.33 -12.10 0.69
C PHE A 136 -3.80 -13.36 0.05
N SER A 137 -4.41 -13.71 -1.09
CA SER A 137 -4.05 -14.93 -1.84
C SER A 137 -2.58 -14.98 -2.27
N PHE A 138 -1.93 -13.81 -2.46
CA PHE A 138 -0.50 -13.71 -2.72
C PHE A 138 0.39 -14.14 -1.53
N VAL A 139 -0.15 -14.13 -0.31
CA VAL A 139 0.50 -14.68 0.89
C VAL A 139 0.20 -16.17 0.99
N ASP A 140 -1.08 -16.54 0.96
CA ASP A 140 -1.54 -17.92 1.20
C ASP A 140 -1.05 -18.90 0.12
N GLN A 141 -0.96 -18.44 -1.13
CA GLN A 141 -0.64 -19.25 -2.31
C GLN A 141 0.40 -18.54 -3.19
N ARG A 142 1.46 -17.99 -2.59
CA ARG A 142 2.51 -17.19 -3.26
C ARG A 142 2.96 -17.77 -4.61
N ASP A 143 3.35 -19.03 -4.60
CA ASP A 143 3.92 -19.67 -5.79
C ASP A 143 2.89 -19.81 -6.91
N LEU A 144 1.65 -20.15 -6.58
CA LEU A 144 0.56 -20.24 -7.55
C LEU A 144 0.19 -18.85 -8.07
N TRP A 145 0.11 -17.86 -7.18
CA TRP A 145 -0.15 -16.46 -7.54
C TRP A 145 0.91 -15.93 -8.52
N LEU A 146 2.19 -16.13 -8.22
CA LEU A 146 3.31 -15.71 -9.07
C LEU A 146 3.31 -16.44 -10.41
N ARG A 147 3.07 -17.76 -10.41
CA ARG A 147 2.95 -18.53 -11.67
C ARG A 147 1.81 -18.02 -12.53
N SER A 148 0.62 -17.81 -11.96
CA SER A 148 -0.53 -17.26 -12.70
C SER A 148 -0.22 -15.88 -13.31
N PHE A 149 0.50 -15.04 -12.58
CA PHE A 149 0.95 -13.75 -13.10
C PHE A 149 1.98 -13.88 -14.23
N GLN A 150 2.98 -14.75 -14.08
CA GLN A 150 4.01 -15.01 -15.10
C GLN A 150 3.42 -15.62 -16.37
N ASP A 151 2.55 -16.61 -16.24
CA ASP A 151 1.87 -17.26 -17.36
C ASP A 151 1.02 -16.24 -18.13
N TRP A 152 0.33 -15.35 -17.42
CA TRP A 152 -0.43 -14.26 -18.01
C TRP A 152 0.46 -13.26 -18.77
N LEU A 153 1.59 -12.84 -18.17
CA LEU A 153 2.54 -11.95 -18.83
C LEU A 153 3.10 -12.55 -20.14
N HIS A 154 3.42 -13.85 -20.12
CA HIS A 154 3.87 -14.58 -21.30
C HIS A 154 2.78 -14.69 -22.37
N HIS A 155 1.56 -15.09 -21.98
CA HIS A 155 0.44 -15.27 -22.90
C HIS A 155 0.12 -13.99 -23.67
N HIS A 156 0.18 -12.84 -23.01
CA HIS A 156 -0.14 -11.53 -23.60
C HIS A 156 1.08 -10.78 -24.15
N GLU A 157 2.24 -11.45 -24.25
CA GLU A 157 3.50 -10.90 -24.78
C GLU A 157 3.90 -9.56 -24.10
N LEU A 158 3.64 -9.44 -22.80
CA LEU A 158 3.90 -8.21 -22.04
C LEU A 158 5.36 -8.12 -21.55
N GLU A 159 6.10 -9.23 -21.52
CA GLU A 159 7.48 -9.28 -21.01
C GLU A 159 8.53 -8.79 -22.02
N SER A 160 8.29 -8.98 -23.31
CA SER A 160 9.25 -8.69 -24.38
C SER A 160 9.26 -7.23 -24.83
N GLN A 161 8.46 -6.37 -24.18
CA GLN A 161 8.32 -4.98 -24.61
C GLN A 161 9.47 -4.09 -24.12
N PRO A 162 10.13 -3.31 -25.00
CA PRO A 162 11.30 -2.50 -24.67
C PRO A 162 11.09 -1.52 -23.52
N ASP A 163 9.86 -1.01 -23.37
CA ASP A 163 9.50 -0.04 -22.34
C ASP A 163 9.43 -0.67 -20.94
N VAL A 164 9.01 -1.93 -20.84
CA VAL A 164 8.94 -2.67 -19.57
C VAL A 164 10.35 -2.99 -19.08
N LEU A 165 11.22 -3.47 -19.97
CA LEU A 165 12.64 -3.73 -19.66
C LEU A 165 13.38 -2.46 -19.21
N ARG A 166 13.06 -1.30 -19.79
CA ARG A 166 13.62 0.00 -19.37
C ARG A 166 13.20 0.40 -17.96
N VAL A 167 11.95 0.15 -17.56
CA VAL A 167 11.45 0.46 -16.21
C VAL A 167 12.14 -0.42 -15.17
N PHE A 168 12.28 -1.72 -15.43
CA PHE A 168 12.98 -2.64 -14.53
C PHE A 168 14.48 -2.31 -14.40
N ALA A 169 15.15 -2.02 -15.52
CA ALA A 169 16.55 -1.60 -15.49
C ALA A 169 16.75 -0.30 -14.68
N LYS A 170 15.83 0.66 -14.79
CA LYS A 170 15.86 1.93 -14.04
C LYS A 170 15.51 1.76 -12.56
N ALA A 171 14.65 0.80 -12.22
CA ALA A 171 14.31 0.47 -10.83
C ALA A 171 15.48 -0.20 -10.12
N GLN A 172 16.17 -1.15 -10.79
CA GLN A 172 17.38 -1.80 -10.26
C GLN A 172 18.58 -0.85 -10.16
N SER A 173 18.65 0.17 -11.02
CA SER A 173 19.75 1.14 -11.00
C SER A 173 19.60 2.26 -9.96
N ARG A 174 18.51 2.27 -9.16
CA ARG A 174 18.37 3.24 -8.05
C ARG A 174 19.10 2.69 -6.82
N PRO A 175 20.25 3.25 -6.43
CA PRO A 175 20.89 2.84 -5.19
C PRO A 175 19.98 3.20 -4.00
N GLU A 176 19.75 2.25 -3.09
CA GLU A 176 18.97 2.40 -1.85
C GLU A 176 19.56 3.42 -0.85
N THR A 177 20.62 4.15 -1.21
CA THR A 177 21.48 4.84 -0.25
C THR A 177 21.10 6.28 0.06
N SER A 178 20.07 6.86 -0.56
CA SER A 178 19.80 8.29 -0.40
C SER A 178 19.06 8.67 0.89
N HIS A 179 18.32 7.76 1.56
CA HIS A 179 17.59 8.14 2.79
C HIS A 179 18.42 8.06 4.08
N VAL A 180 19.45 7.19 4.14
CA VAL A 180 20.27 7.03 5.36
C VAL A 180 21.28 8.17 5.51
N ALA A 181 21.81 8.71 4.40
CA ALA A 181 22.84 9.75 4.43
C ALA A 181 22.33 11.08 5.00
N TYR A 182 21.08 11.48 4.72
CA TYR A 182 20.51 12.73 5.25
C TYR A 182 20.21 12.65 6.76
N SER A 183 19.84 11.48 7.29
CA SER A 183 19.58 11.30 8.72
C SER A 183 20.85 11.39 9.57
N ILE A 184 21.99 10.90 9.07
CA ILE A 184 23.27 10.96 9.80
C ILE A 184 23.85 12.39 9.81
N LEU A 185 23.72 13.12 8.71
CA LEU A 185 24.16 14.53 8.64
C LEU A 185 23.30 15.45 9.52
N GLY A 186 21.98 15.20 9.59
CA GLY A 186 21.08 15.95 10.48
C GLY A 186 21.40 15.73 11.96
N LEU A 187 21.64 14.48 12.37
CA LEU A 187 21.92 14.13 13.77
C LEU A 187 23.27 14.69 14.25
N THR A 188 24.29 14.74 13.39
CA THR A 188 25.60 15.31 13.74
C THR A 188 25.53 16.83 13.91
N ALA A 189 24.77 17.55 13.06
CA ALA A 189 24.58 18.99 13.18
C ALA A 189 23.84 19.38 14.48
N SER A 190 22.80 18.63 14.87
CA SER A 190 22.08 18.88 16.12
C SER A 190 22.93 18.62 17.36
N LEU A 191 23.76 17.56 17.34
CA LEU A 191 24.66 17.26 18.47
C LEU A 191 25.72 18.35 18.65
N ILE A 192 26.30 18.85 17.55
CA ILE A 192 27.28 19.95 17.59
C ILE A 192 26.64 21.23 18.16
N ALA A 193 25.39 21.55 17.77
CA ALA A 193 24.69 22.72 18.28
C ALA A 193 24.42 22.64 19.80
N VAL A 194 24.03 21.47 20.30
CA VAL A 194 23.79 21.25 21.74
C VAL A 194 25.10 21.36 22.54
N VAL A 195 26.18 20.75 22.06
CA VAL A 195 27.50 20.85 22.71
C VAL A 195 27.99 22.31 22.73
N ALA A 196 27.87 23.03 21.62
CA ALA A 196 28.25 24.44 21.55
C ALA A 196 27.42 25.32 22.51
N PHE A 197 26.12 25.06 22.64
CA PHE A 197 25.25 25.76 23.59
C PHE A 197 25.66 25.48 25.05
N LEU A 198 25.95 24.22 25.39
CA LEU A 198 26.38 23.84 26.74
C LEU A 198 27.77 24.39 27.12
N VAL A 199 28.70 24.47 26.15
CA VAL A 199 30.01 25.10 26.37
C VAL A 199 29.83 26.60 26.60
N ARG A 200 29.00 27.27 25.80
CA ARG A 200 28.74 28.71 25.92
C ARG A 200 28.06 29.07 27.24
N SER A 201 27.08 28.27 27.69
CA SER A 201 26.39 28.51 28.96
C SER A 201 27.32 28.33 30.17
N ARG A 202 28.23 27.35 30.14
CA ARG A 202 29.26 27.19 31.17
C ARG A 202 30.27 28.34 31.20
N PHE A 203 30.69 28.84 30.04
CA PHE A 203 31.57 30.02 29.97
C PHE A 203 30.89 31.29 30.49
N SER A 204 29.61 31.53 30.16
CA SER A 204 28.86 32.66 30.69
C SER A 204 28.67 32.59 32.21
N ALA A 205 28.38 31.40 32.75
CA ALA A 205 28.26 31.22 34.20
C ALA A 205 29.59 31.47 34.94
N CYS A 206 30.71 31.07 34.36
CA CYS A 206 32.04 31.31 34.93
C CYS A 206 32.43 32.80 34.91
N MET A 207 32.10 33.52 33.82
CA MET A 207 32.33 34.97 33.71
C MET A 207 31.48 35.78 34.69
N GLN A 208 30.22 35.38 34.94
CA GLN A 208 29.36 36.04 35.93
C GLN A 208 29.87 35.83 37.36
N HIS A 209 30.44 34.66 37.66
CA HIS A 209 31.01 34.38 38.97
C HIS A 209 32.31 35.17 39.26
N ALA A 210 33.12 35.44 38.22
CA ALA A 210 34.33 36.26 38.34
C ALA A 210 34.01 37.76 38.53
N ALA A 211 32.93 38.26 37.93
CA ALA A 211 32.52 39.66 38.07
C ALA A 211 31.97 39.99 39.47
N LEU A 212 31.41 39.01 40.18
CA LEU A 212 30.88 39.15 41.55
C LEU A 212 31.95 39.11 42.65
N GLN A 213 33.19 38.74 42.32
CA GLN A 213 34.31 38.66 43.28
C GLN A 213 35.33 39.78 43.11
N ALA A 214 35.09 40.77 42.24
CA ALA A 214 35.97 41.93 42.12
C ALA A 214 35.93 42.75 43.44
N PRO A 215 37.05 42.85 44.18
CA PRO A 215 37.08 43.62 45.41
C PRO A 215 36.94 45.11 45.09
N LEU A 216 35.96 45.76 45.71
CA LEU A 216 35.83 47.22 45.72
C LEU A 216 37.04 47.82 46.40
N LEU A 217 38.05 48.15 45.60
CA LEU A 217 39.18 48.97 46.03
C LEU A 217 38.68 50.40 46.28
N GLY A 218 38.43 50.63 47.57
CA GLY A 218 38.45 51.86 48.35
C GLY A 218 38.38 53.22 47.68
N VAL A 219 37.57 54.09 48.28
CA VAL A 219 38.00 55.46 48.60
C VAL A 219 37.59 55.76 50.04
N SER A 220 38.57 56.05 50.88
CA SER A 220 38.37 56.62 52.22
C SER A 220 38.85 58.07 52.21
N ARG A 221 38.11 58.89 52.97
CA ARG A 221 38.31 60.30 53.35
C ARG A 221 37.73 61.33 52.40
#